data_AF-A0AAJ1WZM8-F1
#
_entry.id   AF-A0AAJ1WZM8-F1
#
_cell.length_a   1.000
_cell.length_b   1.000
_cell.length_c   1.000
_cell.angle_alpha   90.00
_cell.angle_beta   90.00
_cell.angle_gamma   90.00
#
_symmetry.space_group_name_H-M   'P 1'
#
loop_
_entity.id
_entity.type
_entity.pdbx_description
1 polymer ?
#
loop_
_entity_poly.entity_id
_entity_poly.type
_entity_poly.pdbx_seq_one_letter_code
_entity_poly.pdbx_strand_id
1 'polypeptide(L)'
;MSRSLRWDMDGLAVDTWNRVARGDARGIRLREDTITELNLLELDLRHPKLWVHRFNQNAEKAVGGDWEWYVGFGQLWFALRIQAKRMDNDEYRQLQHEGAAGDNYQYDTLIRASQDEPILTFPHYVFFNGWRTWPSGVQWYGCPSGVPLGRCGHASEQEMGCSAMPARLVRAIHAGRGVAGRRVSEYLPRSVPWSWLFGPHSVRSLTGAGRTGVRTNTSRIRSTADWGTHPEAPNNPTVLDVLRWHRAIDAVARRAESDKATLSDEGGFWDEVRAEFSQLVSGRSQDVAAQTEGLGPLPPHAALLMRAGAEPISEGLVAELFNRIGQRRRTVIVTELDPGEALEQLRGEDPALS
;
A
#
# COMPACT_ATOMS: atom_id res chain seq x y z
N MET A 1 -4.05 12.00 -6.35
CA MET A 1 -4.74 11.11 -5.40
C MET A 1 -4.82 11.80 -4.04
N SER A 2 -5.90 11.61 -3.29
CA SER A 2 -6.23 12.49 -2.17
C SER A 2 -5.24 12.42 -1.01
N ARG A 3 -4.94 13.61 -0.45
CA ARG A 3 -4.16 13.74 0.79
C ARG A 3 -4.92 13.15 1.98
N SER A 4 -6.25 13.25 1.96
CA SER A 4 -7.15 12.68 2.97
C SER A 4 -6.97 11.17 3.08
N LEU A 5 -6.96 10.42 1.96
CA LEU A 5 -6.78 8.97 1.99
C LEU A 5 -5.53 8.54 2.75
N ARG A 6 -4.37 9.16 2.49
CA ARG A 6 -3.15 8.82 3.23
C ARG A 6 -3.25 9.15 4.72
N TRP A 7 -3.84 10.29 5.08
CA TRP A 7 -4.03 10.66 6.48
C TRP A 7 -5.03 9.77 7.23
N ASP A 8 -6.11 9.36 6.58
CA ASP A 8 -7.09 8.44 7.14
C ASP A 8 -6.51 7.04 7.31
N MET A 9 -5.68 6.60 6.36
CA MET A 9 -4.84 5.41 6.49
C MET A 9 -3.84 5.52 7.64
N ASP A 10 -3.12 6.64 7.78
CA ASP A 10 -2.18 6.88 8.89
C ASP A 10 -2.91 6.82 10.24
N GLY A 11 -4.08 7.47 10.35
CA GLY A 11 -4.94 7.41 11.54
C GLY A 11 -5.41 5.98 11.87
N LEU A 12 -5.80 5.21 10.86
CA LEU A 12 -6.17 3.79 11.01
C LEU A 12 -5.00 2.89 11.40
N ALA A 13 -3.77 3.22 10.97
CA ALA A 13 -2.57 2.53 11.44
C ALA A 13 -2.32 2.80 12.92
N VAL A 14 -2.41 4.06 13.37
CA VAL A 14 -2.30 4.44 14.79
C VAL A 14 -3.38 3.76 15.64
N ASP A 15 -4.62 3.67 15.13
CA ASP A 15 -5.70 2.93 15.79
C ASP A 15 -5.42 1.43 15.85
N THR A 16 -4.92 0.83 14.76
CA THR A 16 -4.52 -0.58 14.69
C THR A 16 -3.42 -0.90 15.69
N TRP A 17 -2.38 -0.06 15.77
CA TRP A 17 -1.31 -0.15 16.77
C TRP A 17 -1.88 -0.20 18.18
N ASN A 18 -2.76 0.75 18.52
CA ASN A 18 -3.37 0.84 19.83
C ASN A 18 -4.26 -0.38 20.13
N ARG A 19 -5.03 -0.87 19.16
CA ARG A 19 -5.92 -2.04 19.28
C ARG A 19 -5.11 -3.32 19.49
N VAL A 20 -4.07 -3.58 18.70
CA VAL A 20 -3.17 -4.74 18.84
C VAL A 20 -2.45 -4.70 20.19
N ALA A 21 -1.76 -3.60 20.51
CA ALA A 21 -0.97 -3.47 21.74
C ALA A 21 -1.81 -3.58 23.02
N ARG A 22 -3.02 -2.99 23.04
CA ARG A 22 -3.93 -3.04 24.20
C ARG A 22 -4.72 -4.34 24.29
N GLY A 23 -5.04 -4.95 23.15
CA GLY A 23 -5.73 -6.24 23.07
C GLY A 23 -4.85 -7.36 23.61
N ASP A 24 -3.63 -7.47 23.11
CA ASP A 24 -2.66 -8.49 23.55
C ASP A 24 -2.29 -8.30 25.04
N ALA A 25 -2.10 -7.05 25.49
CA ALA A 25 -1.91 -6.71 26.89
C ALA A 25 -3.08 -7.07 27.84
N ARG A 26 -4.25 -7.45 27.30
CA ARG A 26 -5.46 -7.84 28.05
C ARG A 26 -5.92 -9.27 27.75
N GLY A 27 -5.20 -10.02 26.91
CA GLY A 27 -5.64 -11.32 26.41
C GLY A 27 -6.82 -11.27 25.43
N ILE A 28 -7.24 -10.07 24.99
CA ILE A 28 -8.32 -9.87 24.02
C ILE A 28 -7.69 -9.67 22.65
N ARG A 29 -7.18 -10.76 22.07
CA ARG A 29 -6.46 -10.76 20.80
C ARG A 29 -7.43 -10.58 19.63
N LEU A 30 -7.40 -9.40 18.99
CA LEU A 30 -8.06 -9.22 17.69
C LEU A 30 -7.42 -10.12 16.63
N ARG A 31 -8.25 -10.78 15.82
CA ARG A 31 -7.83 -11.57 14.67
C ARG A 31 -7.44 -10.68 13.48
N GLU A 32 -6.68 -11.25 12.55
CA GLU A 32 -6.26 -10.62 11.29
C GLU A 32 -7.44 -10.14 10.45
N ASP A 33 -8.40 -11.04 10.19
CA ASP A 33 -9.65 -10.73 9.48
C ASP A 33 -10.42 -9.55 10.07
N THR A 34 -10.53 -9.49 11.40
CA THR A 34 -11.23 -8.43 12.13
C THR A 34 -10.54 -7.07 11.96
N ILE A 35 -9.20 -7.04 11.94
CA ILE A 35 -8.45 -5.80 11.72
C ILE A 35 -8.60 -5.36 10.26
N THR A 36 -8.49 -6.29 9.30
CA THR A 36 -8.75 -6.03 7.88
C THR A 36 -10.15 -5.47 7.66
N GLU A 37 -11.19 -6.10 8.23
CA GLU A 37 -12.59 -5.66 8.11
C GLU A 37 -12.82 -4.26 8.66
N LEU A 38 -12.33 -3.97 9.87
CA LEU A 38 -12.49 -2.64 10.49
C LEU A 38 -11.77 -1.55 9.68
N ASN A 39 -10.58 -1.84 9.17
CA ASN A 39 -9.79 -0.87 8.42
C ASN A 39 -10.37 -0.63 7.02
N LEU A 40 -10.80 -1.68 6.30
CA LEU A 40 -11.41 -1.54 4.98
C LEU A 40 -12.80 -0.88 5.04
N LEU A 41 -13.62 -1.20 6.06
CA LEU A 41 -14.91 -0.55 6.26
C LEU A 41 -14.76 0.96 6.53
N GLU A 42 -13.81 1.36 7.37
CA GLU A 42 -13.61 2.78 7.66
C GLU A 42 -13.06 3.55 6.45
N LEU A 43 -12.19 2.92 5.65
CA LEU A 43 -11.72 3.51 4.39
C LEU A 43 -12.84 3.63 3.35
N ASP A 44 -13.74 2.65 3.23
CA ASP A 44 -14.93 2.72 2.35
C ASP A 44 -15.88 3.86 2.79
N LEU A 45 -16.12 4.01 4.08
CA LEU A 45 -16.98 5.06 4.64
C LEU A 45 -16.43 6.48 4.42
N ARG A 46 -15.10 6.67 4.51
CA ARG A 46 -14.45 7.99 4.34
C ARG A 46 -14.07 8.27 2.88
N HIS A 47 -13.79 7.24 2.10
CA HIS A 47 -13.39 7.31 0.70
C HIS A 47 -14.22 6.33 -0.13
N PRO A 48 -15.53 6.60 -0.36
CA PRO A 48 -16.38 5.72 -1.17
C PRO A 48 -15.90 5.56 -2.62
N LYS A 49 -14.98 6.44 -3.05
CA LYS A 49 -14.25 6.37 -4.33
C LYS A 49 -13.09 5.36 -4.35
N LEU A 50 -12.56 4.95 -3.19
CA LEU A 50 -11.53 3.92 -3.07
C LEU A 50 -12.18 2.57 -3.27
N TRP A 51 -11.87 1.93 -4.40
CA TRP A 51 -12.45 0.64 -4.72
C TRP A 51 -11.67 -0.51 -4.08
N VAL A 52 -12.38 -1.32 -3.29
CA VAL A 52 -11.83 -2.46 -2.55
C VAL A 52 -12.49 -3.76 -3.03
N HIS A 53 -11.70 -4.68 -3.59
CA HIS A 53 -12.15 -6.04 -3.84
C HIS A 53 -11.63 -6.96 -2.76
N ARG A 54 -12.48 -7.35 -1.81
CA ARG A 54 -12.12 -8.37 -0.82
C ARG A 54 -12.32 -9.76 -1.41
N PHE A 55 -11.33 -10.62 -1.25
CA PHE A 55 -11.44 -12.03 -1.62
C PHE A 55 -12.24 -12.81 -0.56
N ASN A 56 -13.04 -13.77 -1.02
CA ASN A 56 -13.59 -14.80 -0.15
C ASN A 56 -12.56 -15.94 0.05
N GLN A 57 -12.78 -16.80 1.05
CA GLN A 57 -11.83 -17.87 1.42
C GLN A 57 -11.48 -18.84 0.27
N ASN A 58 -12.33 -19.00 -0.75
CA ASN A 58 -12.02 -19.84 -1.92
C ASN A 58 -11.14 -19.08 -2.92
N ALA A 59 -11.39 -17.78 -3.12
CA ALA A 59 -10.55 -16.92 -3.96
C ALA A 59 -9.17 -16.68 -3.32
N GLU A 60 -9.11 -16.45 -2.00
CA GLU A 60 -7.87 -16.29 -1.21
C GLU A 60 -6.91 -17.47 -1.42
N LYS A 61 -7.42 -18.71 -1.46
CA LYS A 61 -6.60 -19.92 -1.74
C LYS A 61 -6.00 -19.96 -3.15
N ALA A 62 -6.68 -19.39 -4.14
CA ALA A 62 -6.23 -19.37 -5.53
C ALA A 62 -5.31 -18.19 -5.82
N VAL A 63 -5.55 -17.06 -5.16
CA VAL A 63 -4.94 -15.74 -5.44
C VAL A 63 -3.84 -15.38 -4.44
N GLY A 64 -3.86 -15.93 -3.22
CA GLY A 64 -2.88 -15.68 -2.17
C GLY A 64 -2.95 -14.29 -1.54
N GLY A 65 -4.08 -13.59 -1.68
CA GLY A 65 -4.33 -12.26 -1.11
C GLY A 65 -5.69 -12.17 -0.43
N ASP A 66 -5.84 -11.19 0.47
CA ASP A 66 -7.07 -10.90 1.23
C ASP A 66 -7.94 -9.83 0.54
N TRP A 67 -7.32 -8.83 -0.10
CA TRP A 67 -8.02 -7.85 -0.92
C TRP A 67 -7.14 -7.24 -2.02
N GLU A 68 -7.76 -6.44 -2.88
CA GLU A 68 -7.11 -5.58 -3.86
C GLU A 68 -7.60 -4.15 -3.77
N TRP A 69 -6.69 -3.21 -4.05
CA TRP A 69 -7.02 -1.83 -4.42
C TRP A 69 -6.68 -1.60 -5.89
N TYR A 70 -7.56 -0.91 -6.61
CA TYR A 70 -7.35 -0.59 -8.01
C TYR A 70 -7.08 0.90 -8.14
N VAL A 71 -5.96 1.23 -8.79
CA VAL A 71 -5.46 2.59 -8.93
C VAL A 71 -5.33 2.89 -10.42
N GLY A 72 -5.92 3.99 -10.85
CA GLY A 72 -5.91 4.33 -12.26
C GLY A 72 -6.53 5.68 -12.57
N PHE A 73 -6.43 6.07 -13.84
CA PHE A 73 -7.06 7.24 -14.41
C PHE A 73 -7.52 6.91 -15.84
N GLY A 74 -8.77 7.22 -16.17
CA GLY A 74 -9.34 6.91 -17.50
C GLY A 74 -9.30 5.40 -17.80
N GLN A 75 -8.54 5.01 -18.83
CA GLN A 75 -8.33 3.61 -19.21
C GLN A 75 -7.05 2.98 -18.66
N LEU A 76 -6.22 3.73 -17.92
CA LEU A 76 -4.94 3.26 -17.40
C LEU A 76 -5.09 2.83 -15.94
N TRP A 77 -5.13 1.52 -15.69
CA TRP A 77 -5.28 0.93 -14.36
C TRP A 77 -4.16 -0.06 -14.03
N PHE A 78 -3.77 -0.07 -12.75
CA PHE A 78 -3.00 -1.13 -12.11
C PHE A 78 -3.68 -1.54 -10.80
N ALA A 79 -3.34 -2.71 -10.28
CA ALA A 79 -3.83 -3.21 -8.99
C ALA A 79 -2.71 -3.32 -7.95
N LEU A 80 -3.08 -3.14 -6.69
CA LEU A 80 -2.29 -3.49 -5.52
C LEU A 80 -2.97 -4.67 -4.86
N ARG A 81 -2.40 -5.86 -4.98
CA ARG A 81 -2.95 -7.09 -4.39
C ARG A 81 -2.28 -7.33 -3.04
N ILE A 82 -3.09 -7.36 -1.99
CA ILE A 82 -2.62 -7.31 -0.61
C ILE A 82 -2.97 -8.59 0.14
N GLN A 83 -1.98 -9.17 0.82
CA GLN A 83 -2.18 -10.13 1.90
C GLN A 83 -1.88 -9.43 3.24
N ALA A 84 -2.85 -9.33 4.14
CA ALA A 84 -2.58 -8.94 5.51
C ALA A 84 -1.86 -10.05 6.27
N LYS A 85 -0.98 -9.69 7.21
CA LYS A 85 -0.46 -10.59 8.24
C LYS A 85 -0.39 -9.89 9.59
N ARG A 86 -0.98 -10.46 10.64
CA ARG A 86 -0.89 -9.94 12.01
C ARG A 86 0.36 -10.44 12.71
N MET A 87 1.05 -9.55 13.43
CA MET A 87 2.10 -9.94 14.37
C MET A 87 1.57 -10.87 15.48
N ASP A 88 2.41 -11.79 15.94
CA ASP A 88 2.27 -12.61 17.14
C ASP A 88 3.59 -12.63 17.93
N ASN A 89 3.67 -11.96 19.08
CA ASN A 89 4.84 -11.98 19.96
C ASN A 89 6.18 -11.73 19.22
N ASP A 90 6.28 -10.61 18.51
CA ASP A 90 7.43 -10.22 17.66
C ASP A 90 7.74 -11.16 16.47
N GLU A 91 6.80 -12.03 16.07
CA GLU A 91 6.89 -12.89 14.88
C GLU A 91 5.66 -12.75 13.95
N TYR A 92 5.83 -12.90 12.64
CA TYR A 92 4.72 -13.12 11.69
C TYR A 92 4.55 -14.62 11.41
N ARG A 93 4.04 -15.36 12.39
CA ARG A 93 3.96 -16.84 12.33
C ARG A 93 3.22 -17.39 11.11
N GLN A 94 2.22 -16.65 10.63
CA GLN A 94 1.38 -17.06 9.51
C GLN A 94 2.06 -16.94 8.13
N LEU A 95 3.28 -16.40 8.03
CA LEU A 95 4.05 -16.39 6.77
C LEU A 95 4.56 -17.79 6.36
N GLN A 96 4.56 -18.76 7.26
CA GLN A 96 4.96 -20.15 6.97
C GLN A 96 3.80 -21.06 6.54
N HIS A 97 2.59 -20.53 6.32
CA HIS A 97 1.51 -21.36 5.80
C HIS A 97 1.84 -21.82 4.37
N GLU A 98 1.89 -23.15 4.22
CA GLU A 98 1.89 -23.82 2.93
C GLU A 98 0.67 -23.35 2.13
N GLY A 99 0.90 -22.99 0.87
CA GLY A 99 -0.13 -22.64 -0.09
C GLY A 99 -0.90 -23.86 -0.56
N ALA A 100 -1.96 -23.64 -1.34
CA ALA A 100 -2.89 -24.69 -1.77
C ALA A 100 -2.26 -25.85 -2.57
N ALA A 101 -1.01 -25.67 -3.06
CA ALA A 101 -0.29 -26.64 -3.88
C ALA A 101 0.77 -27.47 -3.10
N GLY A 102 0.84 -27.37 -1.77
CA GLY A 102 1.76 -28.16 -0.92
C GLY A 102 3.23 -27.71 -0.95
N ASP A 103 3.78 -27.47 -2.14
CA ASP A 103 5.21 -27.18 -2.35
C ASP A 103 5.55 -25.67 -2.45
N ASN A 104 4.55 -24.79 -2.34
CA ASN A 104 4.69 -23.33 -2.50
C ASN A 104 4.17 -22.60 -1.27
N TYR A 105 4.77 -21.48 -0.87
CA TYR A 105 4.25 -20.66 0.24
C TYR A 105 3.13 -19.70 -0.24
N GLN A 106 2.39 -19.10 0.71
CA GLN A 106 1.35 -18.12 0.37
C GLN A 106 1.89 -16.96 -0.49
N TYR A 107 3.11 -16.46 -0.23
CA TYR A 107 3.72 -15.41 -1.04
C TYR A 107 4.02 -15.82 -2.49
N ASP A 108 4.32 -17.10 -2.76
CA ASP A 108 4.53 -17.57 -4.13
C ASP A 108 3.22 -17.61 -4.90
N THR A 109 2.13 -17.97 -4.22
CA THR A 109 0.77 -17.90 -4.78
C THR A 109 0.39 -16.45 -5.10
N LEU A 110 0.63 -15.54 -4.16
CA LEU A 110 0.39 -14.09 -4.31
C LEU A 110 1.19 -13.48 -5.47
N ILE A 111 2.49 -13.79 -5.55
CA ILE A 111 3.37 -13.29 -6.62
C ILE A 111 2.92 -13.83 -7.98
N ARG A 112 2.78 -15.16 -8.11
CA ARG A 112 2.38 -15.80 -9.38
C ARG A 112 1.03 -15.31 -9.85
N ALA A 113 0.01 -15.34 -9.00
CA ALA A 113 -1.32 -14.89 -9.36
C ALA A 113 -1.35 -13.42 -9.81
N SER A 114 -0.48 -12.57 -9.26
CA SER A 114 -0.36 -11.15 -9.69
C SER A 114 0.35 -10.98 -11.04
N GLN A 115 1.22 -11.92 -11.42
CA GLN A 115 1.87 -11.95 -12.74
C GLN A 115 0.95 -12.52 -13.83
N ASP A 116 0.01 -13.39 -13.44
CA ASP A 116 -0.98 -14.02 -14.33
C ASP A 116 -2.18 -13.08 -14.65
N GLU A 117 -2.26 -11.88 -14.07
CA GLU A 117 -3.34 -10.90 -14.33
C GLU A 117 -3.19 -10.16 -15.68
N PRO A 118 -4.32 -9.77 -16.33
CA PRO A 118 -4.30 -8.99 -17.56
C PRO A 118 -3.98 -7.49 -17.36
N ILE A 119 -3.91 -7.03 -16.11
CA ILE A 119 -3.41 -5.70 -15.74
C ILE A 119 -2.20 -5.84 -14.81
N LEU A 120 -1.28 -4.87 -14.89
CA LEU A 120 -0.15 -4.76 -13.98
C LEU A 120 -0.64 -4.78 -12.52
N THR A 121 -0.22 -5.80 -11.78
CA THR A 121 -0.65 -6.03 -10.40
C THR A 121 0.58 -6.20 -9.50
N PHE A 122 0.70 -5.36 -8.47
CA PHE A 122 1.83 -5.37 -7.56
C PHE A 122 1.50 -6.13 -6.26
N PRO A 123 2.13 -7.30 -6.01
CA PRO A 123 1.88 -8.12 -4.83
C PRO A 123 2.55 -7.55 -3.57
N HIS A 124 1.76 -7.29 -2.54
CA HIS A 124 2.21 -6.71 -1.27
C HIS A 124 1.68 -7.48 -0.06
N TYR A 125 2.45 -7.42 1.02
CA TYR A 125 1.97 -7.70 2.37
C TYR A 125 1.63 -6.39 3.09
N VAL A 126 0.61 -6.42 3.94
CA VAL A 126 0.36 -5.41 4.97
C VAL A 126 0.43 -6.07 6.35
N PHE A 127 1.36 -5.62 7.17
CA PHE A 127 1.56 -6.15 8.51
C PHE A 127 0.77 -5.34 9.53
N PHE A 128 -0.06 -6.03 10.33
CA PHE A 128 -0.74 -5.42 11.48
C PHE A 128 0.09 -5.60 12.74
N ASN A 129 0.54 -4.47 13.26
CA ASN A 129 1.53 -4.38 14.33
C ASN A 129 0.98 -3.63 15.54
N GLY A 130 1.67 -3.72 16.68
CA GLY A 130 1.35 -2.91 17.83
C GLY A 130 2.11 -3.34 19.08
N TRP A 131 2.89 -2.40 19.63
CA TRP A 131 3.71 -2.63 20.82
C TRP A 131 3.47 -1.57 21.90
N ARG A 132 3.92 -1.86 23.12
CA ARG A 132 4.05 -0.83 24.17
C ARG A 132 5.25 0.09 23.94
N THR A 133 6.29 -0.44 23.30
CA THR A 133 7.56 0.21 22.98
C THR A 133 8.07 -0.36 21.66
N TRP A 134 8.67 0.44 20.78
CA TRP A 134 9.26 -0.04 19.55
C TRP A 134 10.24 -1.22 19.78
N PRO A 135 10.25 -2.25 18.92
CA PRO A 135 11.15 -3.40 19.06
C PRO A 135 12.63 -3.01 19.16
N SER A 136 13.32 -3.53 20.18
CA SER A 136 14.72 -3.22 20.44
C SER A 136 15.62 -3.67 19.28
N GLY A 137 16.52 -2.80 18.83
CA GLY A 137 17.49 -3.10 17.78
C GLY A 137 16.96 -2.96 16.35
N VAL A 138 15.65 -2.73 16.15
CA VAL A 138 15.08 -2.54 14.82
C VAL A 138 15.27 -1.10 14.36
N GLN A 139 16.12 -0.89 13.35
CA GLN A 139 16.23 0.38 12.64
C GLN A 139 15.29 0.39 11.42
N TRP A 140 14.83 1.57 11.03
CA TRP A 140 13.94 1.74 9.88
C TRP A 140 14.54 2.73 8.88
N TYR A 141 14.67 2.28 7.63
CA TYR A 141 15.36 3.00 6.55
C TYR A 141 14.43 3.40 5.39
N GLY A 142 13.13 3.11 5.51
CA GLY A 142 12.12 3.43 4.48
C GLY A 142 12.00 4.92 4.15
N CYS A 143 12.39 5.80 5.07
CA CYS A 143 12.37 7.26 4.89
C CYS A 143 12.97 7.73 3.55
N PRO A 144 12.28 8.55 2.74
CA PRO A 144 12.82 9.09 1.49
C PRO A 144 14.08 9.95 1.67
N SER A 145 14.36 10.41 2.89
CA SER A 145 15.57 11.17 3.23
C SER A 145 16.71 10.31 3.79
N GLY A 146 16.57 8.98 3.86
CA GLY A 146 17.54 8.07 4.50
C GLY A 146 17.68 8.25 6.03
N VAL A 147 16.82 9.06 6.65
CA VAL A 147 16.87 9.39 8.08
C VAL A 147 16.04 8.38 8.90
N PRO A 148 16.57 7.83 10.02
CA PRO A 148 15.82 6.92 10.89
C PRO A 148 14.48 7.48 11.39
N LEU A 149 13.50 6.60 11.64
CA LEU A 149 12.10 6.94 11.93
C LEU A 149 11.93 8.08 12.95
N GLY A 150 12.49 7.90 14.16
CA GLY A 150 12.43 8.90 15.25
C GLY A 150 13.15 10.24 14.99
N ARG A 151 13.74 10.44 13.81
CA ARG A 151 14.40 11.69 13.39
C ARG A 151 13.84 12.30 12.10
N CYS A 152 13.10 11.53 11.29
CA CYS A 152 12.70 12.01 9.97
C CYS A 152 11.47 12.94 9.99
N GLY A 153 10.55 12.75 10.92
CA GLY A 153 9.27 13.48 10.98
C GLY A 153 8.29 13.19 9.84
N HIS A 154 8.63 12.27 8.91
CA HIS A 154 7.76 11.84 7.81
C HIS A 154 6.80 10.71 8.19
N ALA A 155 7.11 9.99 9.27
CA ALA A 155 6.22 9.00 9.86
C ALA A 155 6.46 8.90 11.38
N SER A 156 5.45 8.47 12.13
CA SER A 156 5.57 8.08 13.54
C SER A 156 5.73 6.57 13.71
N GLU A 157 6.15 6.13 14.90
CA GLU A 157 6.20 4.69 15.23
C GLU A 157 4.82 4.04 15.10
N GLN A 158 3.76 4.73 15.55
CA GLN A 158 2.40 4.20 15.56
C GLN A 158 1.79 4.06 14.17
N GLU A 159 2.24 4.83 13.17
CA GLU A 159 1.85 4.66 11.76
C GLU A 159 2.37 3.36 11.13
N MET A 160 3.36 2.71 11.76
CA MET A 160 3.77 1.35 11.40
C MET A 160 2.81 0.28 11.96
N GLY A 161 1.72 0.67 12.64
CA GLY A 161 0.63 -0.21 13.05
C GLY A 161 -0.05 -0.93 11.89
N CYS A 162 0.00 -0.33 10.70
CA CYS A 162 -0.20 -0.98 9.42
C CYS A 162 1.02 -0.67 8.54
N SER A 163 1.96 -1.61 8.36
CA SER A 163 3.15 -1.40 7.53
C SER A 163 3.15 -2.29 6.28
N ALA A 164 3.35 -1.72 5.10
CA ALA A 164 3.36 -2.44 3.83
C ALA A 164 4.78 -2.85 3.39
N MET A 165 4.87 -3.96 2.67
CA MET A 165 6.12 -4.51 2.11
C MET A 165 5.84 -5.32 0.83
N PRO A 166 6.72 -5.32 -0.19
CA PRO A 166 6.53 -6.14 -1.38
C PRO A 166 6.62 -7.64 -1.06
N ALA A 167 5.74 -8.45 -1.63
CA ALA A 167 5.74 -9.91 -1.42
C ALA A 167 7.07 -10.57 -1.86
N ARG A 168 7.73 -9.99 -2.87
CA ARG A 168 9.07 -10.41 -3.33
C ARG A 168 10.12 -10.35 -2.22
N LEU A 169 10.12 -9.28 -1.42
CA LEU A 169 11.07 -9.16 -0.30
C LEU A 169 10.74 -10.13 0.85
N VAL A 170 9.45 -10.38 1.10
CA VAL A 170 8.99 -11.39 2.05
C VAL A 170 9.52 -12.77 1.66
N ARG A 171 9.38 -13.14 0.38
CA ARG A 171 9.96 -14.35 -0.20
C ARG A 171 11.48 -14.40 -0.06
N ALA A 172 12.17 -13.31 -0.38
CA ALA A 172 13.63 -13.23 -0.35
C ALA A 172 14.19 -13.40 1.09
N ILE A 173 13.53 -12.81 2.10
CA ILE A 173 13.84 -13.02 3.53
C ILE A 173 13.66 -14.49 3.92
N HIS A 174 12.54 -15.12 3.54
CA HIS A 174 12.28 -16.53 3.82
C HIS A 174 13.35 -17.45 3.20
N ALA A 175 13.70 -17.23 1.93
CA ALA A 175 14.73 -17.99 1.20
C ALA A 175 16.15 -17.81 1.78
N GLY A 176 16.39 -16.73 2.53
CA GLY A 176 17.65 -16.47 3.22
C GLY A 176 17.76 -17.08 4.63
N ARG A 177 16.64 -17.19 5.37
CA ARG A 177 16.68 -17.49 6.83
C ARG A 177 15.80 -18.65 7.31
N GLY A 178 14.95 -19.23 6.46
CA GLY A 178 14.05 -20.32 6.86
C GLY A 178 13.19 -19.94 8.07
N VAL A 179 13.13 -20.81 9.09
CA VAL A 179 12.30 -20.60 10.30
C VAL A 179 12.72 -19.38 11.13
N ALA A 180 13.99 -18.96 11.06
CA ALA A 180 14.44 -17.75 11.75
C ALA A 180 13.88 -16.46 11.10
N GLY A 181 13.49 -16.53 9.81
CA GLY A 181 12.97 -15.42 9.03
C GLY A 181 11.58 -14.93 9.42
N ARG A 182 11.05 -15.25 10.61
CA ARG A 182 9.70 -14.81 11.04
C ARG A 182 9.70 -13.57 11.92
N ARG A 183 10.83 -13.21 12.51
CA ARG A 183 10.92 -12.09 13.47
C ARG A 183 10.59 -10.77 12.77
N VAL A 184 9.82 -9.91 13.43
CA VAL A 184 9.44 -8.61 12.87
C VAL A 184 10.68 -7.76 12.51
N SER A 185 11.79 -7.95 13.23
CA SER A 185 13.09 -7.32 12.93
C SER A 185 13.63 -7.57 11.52
N GLU A 186 13.23 -8.66 10.85
CA GLU A 186 13.66 -8.95 9.47
C GLU A 186 12.93 -8.09 8.43
N TYR A 187 11.65 -7.78 8.71
CA TYR A 187 10.71 -7.14 7.77
C TYR A 187 10.56 -5.65 8.00
N LEU A 188 10.49 -5.22 9.26
CA LEU A 188 10.16 -3.85 9.61
C LEU A 188 11.18 -2.82 9.09
N PRO A 189 12.51 -3.10 9.03
CA PRO A 189 13.47 -2.21 8.36
C PRO A 189 13.16 -1.97 6.87
N ARG A 190 12.56 -2.98 6.21
CA ARG A 190 12.22 -3.04 4.78
C ARG A 190 10.72 -2.81 4.51
N SER A 191 9.97 -2.38 5.51
CA SER A 191 8.56 -2.00 5.41
C SER A 191 8.40 -0.47 5.42
N VAL A 192 7.27 0.04 4.93
CA VAL A 192 6.88 1.45 5.02
C VAL A 192 5.49 1.56 5.67
N PRO A 193 5.06 2.72 6.18
CA PRO A 193 3.65 2.94 6.51
C PRO A 193 2.77 2.58 5.30
N TRP A 194 1.69 1.84 5.51
CA TRP A 194 0.85 1.36 4.40
C TRP A 194 0.24 2.46 3.52
N SER A 195 0.09 3.68 4.05
CA SER A 195 -0.31 4.88 3.28
C SER A 195 0.67 5.22 2.16
N TRP A 196 1.95 4.80 2.29
CA TRP A 196 2.99 5.03 1.28
C TRP A 196 2.89 4.08 0.09
N LEU A 197 1.96 3.11 0.10
CA LEU A 197 1.49 2.45 -1.12
C LEU A 197 0.87 3.47 -2.10
N PHE A 198 0.52 4.67 -1.63
CA PHE A 198 0.01 5.79 -2.42
C PHE A 198 1.02 6.95 -2.50
N GLY A 199 2.31 6.61 -2.47
CA GLY A 199 3.45 7.52 -2.44
C GLY A 199 3.75 8.05 -1.03
N PRO A 200 5.03 8.30 -0.67
CA PRO A 200 5.37 8.93 0.59
C PRO A 200 4.81 10.35 0.67
N HIS A 201 4.63 10.86 1.89
CA HIS A 201 4.29 12.28 2.08
C HIS A 201 5.39 13.15 1.46
N SER A 202 5.00 14.07 0.58
CA SER A 202 5.93 14.93 -0.15
C SER A 202 6.73 15.79 0.82
N VAL A 203 8.04 15.54 0.86
CA VAL A 203 8.99 16.30 1.70
C VAL A 203 8.88 17.76 1.29
N ARG A 204 8.46 18.64 2.22
CA ARG A 204 8.62 20.10 2.05
C ARG A 204 10.09 20.33 1.77
N SER A 205 10.42 20.79 0.56
CA SER A 205 11.81 20.92 0.09
C SER A 205 12.69 21.54 1.16
N LEU A 206 13.63 20.74 1.69
CA LEU A 206 14.53 21.15 2.78
C LEU A 206 15.59 22.18 2.32
N THR A 207 15.47 22.67 1.07
CA THR A 207 16.17 23.86 0.55
C THR A 207 15.84 25.15 1.33
N GLY A 208 14.84 25.13 2.22
CA GLY A 208 14.69 26.08 3.32
C GLY A 208 15.78 25.94 4.40
N ALA A 209 17.06 26.00 3.99
CA ALA A 209 18.22 25.93 4.87
C ALA A 209 18.29 27.17 5.78
N GLY A 210 17.65 27.11 6.95
CA GLY A 210 17.79 28.19 7.93
C GLY A 210 16.64 28.35 8.93
N ARG A 211 16.50 27.41 9.87
CA ARG A 211 16.35 27.74 11.31
C ARG A 211 16.39 26.50 12.20
N THR A 212 17.46 26.42 12.98
CA THR A 212 17.57 25.56 14.16
C THR A 212 16.48 25.94 15.18
N GLY A 213 15.56 25.01 15.43
CA GLY A 213 14.36 25.28 16.22
C GLY A 213 13.63 24.01 16.62
N VAL A 214 14.36 23.00 17.10
CA VAL A 214 13.77 21.74 17.60
C VAL A 214 12.98 22.03 18.87
N ARG A 215 11.68 22.28 18.72
CA ARG A 215 10.70 22.16 19.81
C ARG A 215 10.17 20.74 19.82
N THR A 216 10.73 19.92 20.71
CA THR A 216 10.14 18.63 21.12
C THR A 216 8.79 18.88 21.79
N ASN A 217 7.69 18.69 21.05
CA ASN A 217 6.34 18.87 21.60
C ASN A 217 5.68 17.52 21.93
N THR A 218 6.26 16.83 22.92
CA THR A 218 5.70 15.61 23.51
C THR A 218 4.56 15.95 24.48
N SER A 219 3.37 16.30 23.96
CA SER A 219 2.06 16.06 24.59
C SER A 219 0.89 16.77 23.89
N ARG A 220 0.15 16.03 23.05
CA ARG A 220 -1.31 16.09 22.96
C ARG A 220 -1.82 15.08 21.92
N ILE A 221 -2.25 13.92 22.40
CA ILE A 221 -3.31 13.17 21.73
C ILE A 221 -4.57 14.04 21.91
N ARG A 222 -4.94 14.80 20.87
CA ARG A 222 -6.22 15.52 20.85
C ARG A 222 -7.33 14.54 20.48
N SER A 223 -8.52 14.76 21.04
CA SER A 223 -9.72 14.01 20.71
C SER A 223 -10.10 14.16 19.23
N THR A 224 -10.75 13.13 18.69
CA THR A 224 -11.14 12.90 17.28
C THR A 224 -12.21 13.85 16.73
N ALA A 225 -12.27 15.11 17.17
CA ALA A 225 -13.39 16.02 16.93
C ALA A 225 -13.01 17.40 16.36
N ASP A 226 -11.74 17.62 15.98
CA ASP A 226 -11.23 18.95 15.61
C ASP A 226 -10.23 18.87 14.43
N TRP A 227 -10.68 18.27 13.32
CA TRP A 227 -9.95 18.22 12.04
C TRP A 227 -10.25 19.48 11.20
N GLY A 228 -9.82 20.63 11.71
CA GLY A 228 -9.98 21.92 11.03
C GLY A 228 -9.32 21.96 9.65
N THR A 229 -9.96 22.67 8.72
CA THR A 229 -9.49 22.88 7.34
C THR A 229 -8.10 23.51 7.29
N HIS A 230 -7.07 22.71 7.02
CA HIS A 230 -5.72 23.21 6.78
C HIS A 230 -5.57 23.75 5.34
N PRO A 231 -4.89 24.89 5.14
CA PRO A 231 -4.68 25.44 3.80
C PRO A 231 -3.85 24.49 2.93
N GLU A 232 -4.20 24.49 1.65
CA GLU A 232 -3.76 23.53 0.64
C GLU A 232 -2.23 23.56 0.46
N ALA A 233 -1.63 22.38 0.29
CA ALA A 233 -0.22 22.23 -0.05
C ALA A 233 -0.13 21.63 -1.47
N PRO A 234 0.79 22.09 -2.34
CA PRO A 234 0.49 22.07 -3.78
C PRO A 234 0.51 20.70 -4.47
N ASN A 235 1.27 19.72 -3.95
CA ASN A 235 1.60 18.51 -4.72
C ASN A 235 1.09 17.23 -4.04
N ASN A 236 -0.12 16.82 -4.41
CA ASN A 236 -0.56 15.43 -4.29
C ASN A 236 0.08 14.58 -5.40
N PRO A 237 0.54 13.35 -5.14
CA PRO A 237 1.08 12.50 -6.19
C PRO A 237 0.01 12.16 -7.24
N THR A 238 0.43 12.17 -8.50
CA THR A 238 -0.37 11.71 -9.63
C THR A 238 -0.46 10.17 -9.64
N VAL A 239 -1.36 9.61 -10.45
CA VAL A 239 -1.41 8.14 -10.66
C VAL A 239 -0.07 7.63 -11.23
N LEU A 240 0.57 8.42 -12.08
CA LEU A 240 1.86 8.08 -12.69
C LEU A 240 3.01 8.10 -11.66
N ASP A 241 3.00 9.01 -10.67
CA ASP A 241 3.98 8.99 -9.59
C ASP A 241 3.85 7.75 -8.69
N VAL A 242 2.61 7.37 -8.37
CA VAL A 242 2.34 6.14 -7.61
C VAL A 242 2.76 4.90 -8.41
N LEU A 243 2.53 4.88 -9.73
CA LEU A 243 3.01 3.81 -10.60
C LEU A 243 4.55 3.74 -10.67
N ARG A 244 5.23 4.88 -10.87
CA ARG A 244 6.71 4.96 -10.86
C ARG A 244 7.29 4.46 -9.54
N TRP A 245 6.65 4.81 -8.42
CA TRP A 245 7.01 4.33 -7.09
C TRP A 245 6.92 2.81 -6.97
N HIS A 246 5.82 2.19 -7.41
CA HIS A 246 5.68 0.73 -7.42
C HIS A 246 6.61 0.03 -8.40
N ARG A 247 6.85 0.60 -9.60
CA ARG A 247 7.85 0.07 -10.54
C ARG A 247 9.26 0.08 -9.93
N ALA A 248 9.65 1.16 -9.26
CA ALA A 248 10.93 1.24 -8.57
C ALA A 248 11.06 0.15 -7.50
N ILE A 249 10.06 0.04 -6.63
CA ILE A 249 9.97 -0.98 -5.58
C ILE A 249 10.09 -2.41 -6.15
N ASP A 250 9.31 -2.75 -7.17
CA ASP A 250 9.28 -4.10 -7.77
C ASP A 250 10.54 -4.41 -8.59
N ALA A 251 11.18 -3.41 -9.21
CA ALA A 251 12.49 -3.54 -9.86
C ALA A 251 13.59 -3.90 -8.85
N VAL A 252 13.70 -3.15 -7.75
CA VAL A 252 14.69 -3.44 -6.68
C VAL A 252 14.38 -4.76 -6.00
N ALA A 253 13.11 -5.07 -5.74
CA ALA A 253 12.73 -6.32 -5.11
C ALA A 253 13.07 -7.55 -5.96
N ARG A 254 12.93 -7.49 -7.30
CA ARG A 254 13.44 -8.53 -8.22
C ARG A 254 14.96 -8.71 -8.15
N ARG A 255 15.73 -7.61 -8.01
CA ARG A 255 17.18 -7.69 -7.82
C ARG A 255 17.53 -8.37 -6.50
N ALA A 256 16.90 -7.98 -5.40
CA ALA A 256 17.10 -8.58 -4.08
C ALA A 256 16.62 -10.04 -3.96
N GLU A 257 15.69 -10.50 -4.81
CA GLU A 257 15.37 -11.93 -4.95
C GLU A 257 16.48 -12.72 -5.65
N SER A 258 17.20 -12.07 -6.58
CA SER A 258 18.26 -12.70 -7.39
C SER A 258 19.62 -12.68 -6.69
N ASP A 259 19.91 -11.62 -5.93
CA ASP A 259 21.16 -11.43 -5.19
C ASP A 259 20.91 -11.40 -3.66
N LYS A 260 21.41 -12.42 -2.96
CA LYS A 260 21.34 -12.51 -1.50
C LYS A 260 22.17 -11.43 -0.78
N ALA A 261 23.15 -10.81 -1.44
CA ALA A 261 23.96 -9.75 -0.86
C ALA A 261 23.14 -8.46 -0.65
N THR A 262 22.21 -8.12 -1.56
CA THR A 262 21.33 -6.95 -1.47
C THR A 262 20.46 -6.94 -0.20
N LEU A 263 20.18 -8.12 0.38
CA LEU A 263 19.42 -8.23 1.64
C LEU A 263 20.28 -8.06 2.91
N SER A 264 21.61 -8.10 2.80
CA SER A 264 22.51 -8.07 3.97
C SER A 264 22.68 -6.68 4.58
N ASP A 265 22.50 -5.63 3.78
CA ASP A 265 22.36 -4.24 4.23
C ASP A 265 20.87 -3.93 4.48
N GLU A 266 20.55 -3.39 5.66
CA GLU A 266 19.19 -3.00 6.01
C GLU A 266 18.79 -1.65 5.38
N GLY A 267 19.76 -0.78 5.07
CA GLY A 267 19.54 0.51 4.41
C GLY A 267 19.51 0.42 2.89
N GLY A 268 20.44 -0.36 2.32
CA GLY A 268 20.71 -0.41 0.87
C GLY A 268 19.49 -0.62 -0.03
N PHE A 269 18.52 -1.47 0.38
CA PHE A 269 17.29 -1.67 -0.39
C PHE A 269 16.54 -0.36 -0.67
N TRP A 270 16.37 0.49 0.34
CA TRP A 270 15.61 1.74 0.15
C TRP A 270 16.45 2.82 -0.53
N ASP A 271 17.77 2.79 -0.44
CA ASP A 271 18.65 3.64 -1.26
C ASP A 271 18.56 3.28 -2.74
N GLU A 272 18.53 1.98 -3.08
CA GLU A 272 18.27 1.55 -4.45
C GLU A 272 16.88 1.97 -4.94
N VAL A 273 15.81 1.82 -4.13
CA VAL A 273 14.46 2.28 -4.51
C VAL A 273 14.44 3.80 -4.74
N ARG A 274 15.14 4.58 -3.89
CA ARG A 274 15.27 6.03 -4.08
C ARG A 274 16.00 6.36 -5.38
N ALA A 275 17.09 5.66 -5.70
CA ALA A 275 17.85 5.86 -6.93
C ALA A 275 17.01 5.50 -8.17
N GLU A 276 16.35 4.34 -8.16
CA GLU A 276 15.47 3.85 -9.22
C GLU A 276 14.28 4.79 -9.46
N PHE A 277 13.59 5.21 -8.39
CA PHE A 277 12.50 6.19 -8.48
C PHE A 277 13.00 7.54 -9.02
N SER A 278 14.17 8.01 -8.56
CA SER A 278 14.80 9.23 -9.07
C SER A 278 15.13 9.12 -10.56
N GLN A 279 15.55 7.95 -11.04
CA GLN A 279 15.77 7.69 -12.46
C GLN A 279 14.45 7.67 -13.25
N LEU A 280 13.37 7.08 -12.73
CA LEU A 280 12.05 7.09 -13.37
C LEU A 280 11.40 8.48 -13.44
N VAL A 281 11.71 9.37 -12.48
CA VAL A 281 11.21 10.76 -12.44
C VAL A 281 12.10 11.71 -13.26
N SER A 282 13.43 11.59 -13.17
CA SER A 282 14.37 12.43 -13.94
C SER A 282 14.61 11.95 -15.38
N GLY A 283 14.25 10.69 -15.67
CA GLY A 283 14.29 10.06 -16.98
C GLY A 283 13.29 10.68 -17.94
N ARG A 284 13.70 11.81 -18.52
CA ARG A 284 13.19 12.46 -19.75
C ARG A 284 11.87 11.89 -20.28
N SER A 285 10.75 12.53 -19.94
CA SER A 285 9.68 13.09 -20.82
C SER A 285 9.28 12.45 -22.17
N GLN A 286 9.86 11.37 -22.66
CA GLN A 286 9.81 10.97 -24.08
C GLN A 286 9.33 9.54 -24.33
N ASP A 287 9.10 8.73 -23.29
CA ASP A 287 8.44 7.43 -23.45
C ASP A 287 7.44 7.15 -22.32
N VAL A 288 6.33 7.89 -22.35
CA VAL A 288 5.17 7.62 -21.50
C VAL A 288 4.58 6.23 -21.81
N ALA A 289 4.72 5.72 -23.05
CA ALA A 289 4.25 4.39 -23.43
C ALA A 289 4.98 3.28 -22.65
N ALA A 290 6.31 3.32 -22.56
CA ALA A 290 7.09 2.42 -21.72
C ALA A 290 6.74 2.55 -20.22
N GLN A 291 6.52 3.78 -19.72
CA GLN A 291 6.10 3.98 -18.31
C GLN A 291 4.70 3.43 -18.02
N THR A 292 3.83 3.37 -19.04
CA THR A 292 2.45 2.85 -18.96
C THR A 292 2.30 1.42 -19.47
N GLU A 293 3.39 0.75 -19.86
CA GLU A 293 3.37 -0.63 -20.34
C GLU A 293 2.76 -1.60 -19.30
N GLY A 294 1.78 -2.40 -19.72
CA GLY A 294 1.05 -3.31 -18.82
C GLY A 294 -0.04 -2.65 -17.98
N LEU A 295 -0.20 -1.32 -18.03
CA LEU A 295 -1.49 -0.72 -17.68
C LEU A 295 -2.51 -1.15 -18.71
N GLY A 296 -3.71 -1.51 -18.24
CA GLY A 296 -4.77 -1.98 -19.12
C GLY A 296 -6.13 -1.43 -18.70
N PRO A 297 -7.16 -1.66 -19.53
CA PRO A 297 -8.53 -1.39 -19.14
C PRO A 297 -8.86 -2.19 -17.89
N LEU A 298 -9.67 -1.61 -17.01
CA LEU A 298 -10.10 -2.24 -15.78
C LEU A 298 -10.70 -3.65 -16.07
N PRO A 299 -10.22 -4.72 -15.41
CA PRO A 299 -10.64 -6.09 -15.68
C PRO A 299 -12.16 -6.28 -15.64
N PRO A 300 -12.76 -7.19 -16.43
CA PRO A 300 -14.22 -7.31 -16.53
C PRO A 300 -14.97 -7.47 -15.20
N HIS A 301 -14.40 -8.19 -14.21
CA HIS A 301 -14.99 -8.29 -12.87
C HIS A 301 -15.02 -6.94 -12.15
N ALA A 302 -13.91 -6.22 -12.13
CA ALA A 302 -13.81 -4.90 -11.55
C ALA A 302 -14.66 -3.87 -12.33
N ALA A 303 -14.73 -3.96 -13.66
CA ALA A 303 -15.57 -3.12 -14.50
C ALA A 303 -17.07 -3.37 -14.31
N LEU A 304 -17.50 -4.63 -14.14
CA LEU A 304 -18.89 -4.96 -13.78
C LEU A 304 -19.25 -4.40 -12.41
N LEU A 305 -18.36 -4.54 -11.42
CA LEU A 305 -18.55 -4.01 -10.08
C LEU A 305 -18.54 -2.47 -10.04
N MET A 306 -17.72 -1.79 -10.86
CA MET A 306 -17.77 -0.34 -11.00
C MET A 306 -19.05 0.15 -11.72
N ARG A 307 -19.48 -0.51 -12.80
CA ARG A 307 -20.74 -0.18 -13.50
C ARG A 307 -21.96 -0.37 -12.60
N ALA A 308 -21.97 -1.44 -11.79
CA ALA A 308 -23.00 -1.67 -10.78
C ALA A 308 -23.03 -0.59 -9.67
N GLY A 309 -22.02 0.27 -9.60
CA GLY A 309 -22.02 1.44 -8.73
C GLY A 309 -22.55 2.73 -9.37
N ALA A 310 -22.46 2.87 -10.70
CA ALA A 310 -22.61 4.15 -11.40
C ALA A 310 -24.04 4.45 -11.91
N GLU A 311 -24.84 3.41 -12.15
CA GLU A 311 -26.21 3.51 -12.68
C GLU A 311 -27.23 3.07 -11.60
N PRO A 312 -28.45 3.63 -11.56
CA PRO A 312 -29.57 3.05 -10.84
C PRO A 312 -30.03 1.77 -11.55
N ILE A 313 -29.35 0.66 -11.24
CA ILE A 313 -29.59 -0.65 -11.87
C ILE A 313 -31.07 -1.06 -11.69
N SER A 314 -31.71 -1.49 -12.79
CA SER A 314 -33.04 -2.10 -12.73
C SER A 314 -33.03 -3.38 -11.89
N GLU A 315 -34.09 -3.62 -11.12
CA GLU A 315 -34.16 -4.74 -10.14
C GLU A 315 -33.91 -6.12 -10.77
N GLY A 316 -34.20 -6.30 -12.07
CA GLY A 316 -33.93 -7.53 -12.81
C GLY A 316 -32.44 -7.86 -12.97
N LEU A 317 -31.62 -6.89 -13.39
CA LEU A 317 -30.17 -7.11 -13.54
C LEU A 317 -29.48 -7.27 -12.17
N VAL A 318 -30.03 -6.63 -11.14
CA VAL A 318 -29.63 -6.86 -9.75
C VAL A 318 -29.85 -8.32 -9.36
N ALA A 319 -31.02 -8.91 -9.63
CA ALA A 319 -31.30 -10.30 -9.27
C ALA A 319 -30.34 -11.31 -9.94
N GLU A 320 -29.98 -11.07 -11.20
CA GLU A 320 -29.06 -11.94 -11.95
C GLU A 320 -27.60 -11.85 -11.44
N LEU A 321 -27.10 -10.63 -11.18
CA LEU A 321 -25.77 -10.42 -10.59
C LEU A 321 -25.66 -10.98 -9.17
N PHE A 322 -26.72 -10.86 -8.36
CA PHE A 322 -26.75 -11.36 -6.98
C PHE A 322 -26.68 -12.89 -6.88
N ASN A 323 -27.18 -13.62 -7.89
CA ASN A 323 -27.06 -15.08 -7.95
C ASN A 323 -25.66 -15.56 -8.38
N ARG A 324 -24.80 -14.68 -8.92
CA ARG A 324 -23.43 -15.02 -9.34
C ARG A 324 -22.34 -14.48 -8.39
N ILE A 325 -22.58 -13.38 -7.70
CA ILE A 325 -21.58 -12.71 -6.86
C ILE A 325 -22.16 -12.42 -5.48
N GLY A 326 -21.64 -13.11 -4.46
CA GLY A 326 -22.10 -12.97 -3.09
C GLY A 326 -21.79 -11.59 -2.47
N GLN A 327 -22.84 -10.87 -2.10
CA GLN A 327 -22.91 -9.74 -1.14
C GLN A 327 -22.13 -8.43 -1.44
N ARG A 328 -22.85 -7.44 -2.02
CA ARG A 328 -23.00 -5.98 -1.67
C ARG A 328 -21.77 -5.18 -1.14
N ARG A 329 -21.45 -3.93 -1.55
CA ARG A 329 -22.21 -2.81 -2.20
C ARG A 329 -21.23 -1.68 -2.70
N ARG A 330 -21.49 -1.01 -3.86
CA ARG A 330 -21.09 0.40 -4.25
C ARG A 330 -19.58 0.76 -4.44
N THR A 331 -19.12 2.00 -4.77
CA THR A 331 -19.49 2.93 -5.91
C THR A 331 -18.36 3.95 -6.31
N VAL A 332 -17.81 3.83 -7.53
CA VAL A 332 -17.22 4.88 -8.42
C VAL A 332 -15.90 5.63 -8.09
N ILE A 333 -14.88 5.35 -8.94
CA ILE A 333 -13.79 6.22 -9.50
C ILE A 333 -12.90 7.04 -8.56
N VAL A 334 -11.62 6.64 -8.48
CA VAL A 334 -10.49 7.49 -8.05
C VAL A 334 -10.08 8.46 -9.17
N THR A 335 -10.82 9.56 -9.32
CA THR A 335 -10.26 10.82 -9.84
C THR A 335 -10.66 11.97 -8.92
N GLU A 336 -9.67 12.80 -8.58
CA GLU A 336 -9.85 14.12 -7.97
C GLU A 336 -9.49 15.25 -8.92
N LEU A 337 -8.78 14.94 -10.02
CA LEU A 337 -8.67 15.88 -11.13
C LEU A 337 -10.01 15.91 -11.85
N ASP A 338 -10.46 17.13 -12.17
CA ASP A 338 -11.45 17.34 -13.21
C ASP A 338 -10.95 16.62 -14.49
N PRO A 339 -11.80 15.80 -15.17
CA PRO A 339 -11.45 15.24 -16.46
C PRO A 339 -10.90 16.29 -17.46
N GLY A 340 -11.32 17.56 -17.35
CA GLY A 340 -10.75 18.68 -18.10
C GLY A 340 -9.29 18.96 -17.76
N GLU A 341 -8.95 19.21 -16.48
CA GLU A 341 -7.57 19.53 -16.04
C GLU A 341 -6.58 18.42 -16.39
N ALA A 342 -6.96 17.16 -16.22
CA ALA A 342 -6.10 16.03 -16.54
C ALA A 342 -5.86 15.86 -18.05
N LEU A 343 -6.87 16.17 -18.88
CA LEU A 343 -6.71 16.19 -20.35
C LEU A 343 -5.88 17.38 -20.81
N GLU A 344 -5.99 18.55 -20.17
CA GLU A 344 -5.12 19.70 -20.47
C GLU A 344 -3.67 19.45 -20.05
N GLN A 345 -3.41 18.81 -18.91
CA GLN A 345 -2.06 18.39 -18.52
C GLN A 345 -1.45 17.41 -19.54
N LEU A 346 -2.19 16.36 -19.92
CA LEU A 346 -1.70 15.39 -20.90
C LEU A 346 -1.48 15.99 -22.30
N ARG A 347 -2.36 16.91 -22.75
CA ARG A 347 -2.18 17.65 -24.02
C ARG A 347 -1.06 18.68 -23.98
N GLY A 348 -0.72 19.19 -22.79
CA GLY A 348 0.45 20.05 -22.57
C GLY A 348 1.77 19.30 -22.64
N GLU A 349 1.78 18.00 -22.31
CA GLU A 349 2.95 17.13 -22.38
C GLU A 349 3.12 16.43 -23.74
N ASP A 350 2.02 16.10 -24.44
CA ASP A 350 2.04 15.56 -25.81
C ASP A 350 1.01 16.26 -26.74
N PRO A 351 1.46 17.13 -27.67
CA PRO A 351 0.60 17.80 -28.64
C PRO A 351 -0.15 16.86 -29.60
N ALA A 352 0.29 15.61 -29.76
CA ALA A 352 -0.35 14.63 -30.64
C ALA A 352 -1.69 14.08 -30.08
N LEU A 353 -2.04 14.40 -28.83
CA LEU A 353 -3.29 14.03 -28.15
C LEU A 353 -4.41 15.10 -28.28
N SER A 354 -4.32 15.98 -29.29
CA SER A 354 -5.28 17.07 -29.52
C SER A 354 -6.56 16.63 -30.23
#